data_AF-A0A075IAB2-F1
#
_entry.id   AF-A0A075IAB2-F1
#
_cell.length_a   1.000
_cell.length_b   1.000
_cell.length_c   1.000
_cell.angle_alpha   90.00
_cell.angle_beta   90.00
_cell.angle_gamma   90.00
#
_symmetry.space_group_name_H-M   'P 1'
#
loop_
_entity.id
_entity.type
_entity.pdbx_description
1 polymer ?
#
loop_
_entity_poly.entity_id
_entity_poly.type
_entity_poly.pdbx_seq_one_letter_code
_entity_poly.pdbx_strand_id
1 'polypeptide(L)' 'MTKNAPRGVSFLLREYHEGDKAVVIIDPRQHKGLPHRRYHGKVGTINKVGRRSVILDIKLGNKMKTLITRFDHIKPFGVN' A
#
# COMPACT_ATOMS: atom_id res chain seq x y z
N MET A 1 1.26 -18.85 9.97
CA MET A 1 0.83 -17.66 10.72
C MET A 1 -0.51 -17.17 10.19
N THR A 2 -1.62 -17.66 10.74
CA THR A 2 -2.96 -17.18 10.38
C THR A 2 -3.24 -15.87 11.09
N LYS A 3 -3.66 -14.88 10.31
CA LYS A 3 -4.03 -13.56 10.77
C LYS A 3 -5.40 -13.64 11.45
N ASN A 4 -5.46 -14.13 12.69
CA ASN A 4 -6.74 -14.39 13.39
C ASN A 4 -7.17 -13.30 14.39
N ALA A 5 -6.26 -12.45 14.88
CA ALA A 5 -6.59 -11.36 15.81
C ALA A 5 -6.90 -10.04 15.07
N PRO A 6 -7.74 -9.14 15.63
CA PRO A 6 -7.96 -7.82 15.06
C PRO A 6 -6.63 -7.06 14.87
N ARG A 7 -6.49 -6.35 13.74
CA ARG A 7 -5.31 -5.53 13.45
C ARG A 7 -5.39 -4.24 14.28
N GLY A 8 -4.29 -3.81 14.90
CA GLY A 8 -4.22 -2.50 15.56
C GLY A 8 -4.45 -1.35 14.59
N VAL A 9 -4.82 -0.18 15.10
CA VAL A 9 -5.22 1.00 14.28
C VAL A 9 -4.05 1.83 13.74
N SER A 10 -2.82 1.56 14.18
CA SER A 10 -1.64 2.37 13.88
C SER A 10 -1.38 2.58 12.38
N PHE A 11 -1.80 1.64 11.52
CA PHE A 11 -1.62 1.77 10.07
C PHE A 11 -2.56 2.82 9.43
N LEU A 12 -3.69 3.13 10.06
CA LEU A 12 -4.63 4.15 9.61
C LEU A 12 -4.20 5.56 10.03
N LEU A 13 -3.49 5.66 11.16
CA LEU A 13 -3.00 6.92 11.72
C LEU A 13 -1.66 7.33 11.12
N ARG A 14 -1.06 6.49 10.28
CA ARG A 14 0.21 6.80 9.64
C ARG A 14 0.00 7.83 8.55
N GLU A 15 0.72 8.93 8.67
CA GLU A 15 0.80 9.95 7.64
C GLU A 15 1.73 9.51 6.52
N TYR A 16 1.29 9.76 5.30
CA TYR A 16 2.05 9.56 4.08
C TYR A 16 2.11 10.89 3.34
N HIS A 17 3.21 11.12 2.66
CA HIS A 17 3.45 12.29 1.82
C HIS A 17 3.76 11.88 0.38
N GLU A 18 3.58 12.82 -0.54
CA GLU A 18 4.00 12.61 -1.93
C GLU A 18 5.53 12.46 -1.98
N GLY A 19 6.02 11.48 -2.75
CA GLY A 19 7.42 11.09 -2.77
C GLY A 19 7.80 9.97 -1.80
N ASP A 20 6.98 9.67 -0.80
CA ASP A 20 7.23 8.55 0.11
C ASP A 20 7.23 7.21 -0.63
N LYS A 21 8.03 6.26 -0.15
CA LYS A 21 8.04 4.88 -0.65
C LYS A 21 7.16 3.99 0.21
N ALA A 22 6.32 3.21 -0.45
CA ALA A 22 5.49 2.21 0.21
C ALA A 22 5.57 0.87 -0.51
N VAL A 23 5.56 -0.21 0.25
CA VAL A 23 5.45 -1.58 -0.25
C VAL A 23 3.99 -2.01 -0.22
N VAL A 24 3.52 -2.59 -1.32
CA VAL A 24 2.16 -3.13 -1.42
C VAL A 24 2.12 -4.51 -0.76
N ILE A 25 1.45 -4.60 0.38
CA ILE A 25 1.24 -5.84 1.14
C ILE A 25 -0.25 -6.04 1.34
N ILE A 26 -0.81 -6.95 0.55
CA ILE A 26 -2.24 -7.25 0.56
C ILE A 26 -2.65 -7.80 1.92
N ASP A 27 -3.51 -7.07 2.64
CA ASP A 27 -4.25 -7.62 3.77
C ASP A 27 -5.56 -8.28 3.30
N PRO A 28 -5.68 -9.62 3.31
CA PRO A 28 -6.88 -10.32 2.83
C PRO A 28 -8.12 -10.05 3.69
N ARG A 29 -7.96 -9.54 4.92
CA ARG A 29 -9.07 -9.18 5.82
C ARG A 29 -9.88 -7.98 5.34
N GLN A 30 -9.34 -7.18 4.41
CA GLN A 30 -10.03 -6.04 3.82
C GLN A 30 -10.18 -6.26 2.33
N HIS A 31 -11.42 -6.27 1.84
CA HIS A 31 -11.66 -6.49 0.41
C HIS A 31 -11.72 -5.17 -0.38
N LYS A 32 -11.91 -4.03 0.31
CA LYS A 32 -12.06 -2.73 -0.34
C LYS A 32 -10.70 -2.19 -0.76
N GLY A 33 -10.57 -1.77 -2.02
CA GLY A 33 -9.32 -1.21 -2.54
C GLY A 33 -8.18 -2.24 -2.62
N LEU A 34 -8.55 -3.52 -2.68
CA LEU A 34 -7.64 -4.64 -2.77
C LEU A 34 -6.92 -4.60 -4.13
N PRO A 35 -5.59 -4.49 -4.16
CA PRO A 35 -4.84 -4.45 -5.41
C PRO A 35 -4.67 -5.86 -5.98
N HIS A 36 -4.53 -5.96 -7.30
CA HIS A 36 -4.30 -7.26 -7.95
C HIS A 36 -3.02 -7.93 -7.40
N ARG A 37 -3.05 -9.26 -7.24
CA ARG A 37 -1.95 -10.06 -6.64
C ARG A 37 -0.56 -9.80 -7.24
N ARG A 38 -0.50 -9.41 -8.52
CA ARG A 38 0.75 -9.11 -9.23
C ARG A 38 1.55 -7.93 -8.65
N TYR A 39 0.88 -7.06 -7.89
CA TYR A 39 1.50 -5.92 -7.24
C TYR A 39 1.96 -6.23 -5.81
N HIS A 40 1.61 -7.39 -5.26
CA HIS A 40 2.04 -7.79 -3.93
C HIS A 40 3.58 -7.86 -3.85
N GLY A 41 4.15 -7.29 -2.79
CA GLY A 41 5.59 -7.20 -2.57
C GLY A 41 6.30 -6.18 -3.44
N LYS A 42 5.60 -5.43 -4.30
CA LYS A 42 6.21 -4.35 -5.09
C LYS A 42 6.26 -3.07 -4.28
N VAL A 43 7.35 -2.33 -4.46
CA VAL A 43 7.54 -0.99 -3.90
C VAL A 43 7.13 0.02 -4.96
N GLY A 44 6.40 1.04 -4.54
CA GLY A 44 6.06 2.19 -5.36
C GLY A 44 6.34 3.50 -4.63
N THR A 45 6.35 4.58 -5.39
CA THR A 45 6.40 5.94 -4.87
C THR A 45 4.98 6.49 -4.80
N ILE A 46 4.63 7.13 -3.69
CA ILE A 46 3.34 7.78 -3.51
C ILE A 46 3.32 9.04 -4.38
N ASN A 47 2.42 9.06 -5.35
CA ASN A 47 2.18 10.21 -6.21
C ASN A 47 1.16 11.15 -5.56
N LYS A 48 0.11 10.59 -4.96
CA LYS A 48 -0.94 11.37 -4.28
C LYS A 48 -1.50 10.64 -3.07
N VAL A 49 -1.82 11.40 -2.04
CA VAL A 49 -2.49 10.90 -0.82
C VAL A 49 -3.94 11.37 -0.79
N GLY A 50 -4.85 10.41 -0.67
CA GLY A 50 -6.27 10.67 -0.45
C GLY A 50 -6.68 10.35 1.00
N ARG A 51 -7.97 10.46 1.30
CA ARG A 51 -8.49 10.30 2.67
C ARG A 51 -8.19 8.92 3.30
N ARG A 52 -8.26 7.83 2.52
CA ARG A 52 -8.04 6.44 2.99
C ARG A 52 -7.22 5.59 2.03
N SER A 53 -6.68 6.22 0.99
CA SER A 53 -6.05 5.56 -0.14
C SER A 53 -4.92 6.38 -0.69
N VAL A 54 -3.97 5.70 -1.31
CA VAL A 54 -2.85 6.30 -2.02
C VAL A 54 -2.96 5.98 -3.51
N ILE A 55 -2.36 6.86 -4.30
CA ILE A 55 -2.01 6.60 -5.68
C ILE A 55 -0.50 6.34 -5.69
N LEU A 56 -0.11 5.14 -6.12
CA LEU A 56 1.28 4.70 -6.18
C LEU A 56 1.72 4.53 -7.63
N ASP A 57 2.90 5.03 -7.95
CA ASP A 57 3.59 4.66 -9.18
C ASP A 57 4.50 3.46 -8.91
N ILE A 58 4.16 2.33 -9.52
CA ILE A 58 4.80 1.03 -9.32
C ILE A 58 5.41 0.56 -10.62
N LYS A 59 6.64 0.08 -10.54
CA LYS A 59 7.32 -0.59 -11.66
C LYS A 59 6.93 -2.06 -11.71
N LEU A 60 6.34 -2.50 -12.83
CA LEU A 60 6.07 -3.89 -13.11
C LEU A 60 6.89 -4.34 -14.33
N GLY A 61 7.97 -5.06 -14.08
CA GLY A 61 8.98 -5.33 -15.11
C GLY A 61 9.60 -4.01 -15.58
N ASN A 62 9.47 -3.71 -16.87
CA ASN A 62 9.97 -2.46 -17.46
C ASN A 62 8.90 -1.36 -17.58
N LYS A 63 7.66 -1.60 -17.16
CA LYS A 63 6.55 -0.66 -17.35
C LYS A 63 6.19 0.01 -16.02
N MET A 64 5.99 1.33 -16.06
CA MET A 64 5.36 2.07 -14.97
C MET A 64 3.85 1.87 -14.98
N LYS A 65 3.26 1.69 -13.80
CA LYS A 65 1.84 1.51 -13.59
C LYS A 65 1.39 2.31 -12.38
N THR A 66 0.30 3.03 -12.54
CA THR A 66 -0.36 3.72 -11.43
C THR A 66 -1.34 2.76 -10.76
N LEU A 67 -1.18 2.58 -9.45
CA LEU A 67 -2.01 1.73 -8.61
C LEU A 67 -2.73 2.57 -7.56
N ILE A 68 -4.04 2.44 -7.49
CA ILE A 68 -4.84 3.04 -6.42
C ILE A 68 -5.15 1.95 -5.40
N THR A 69 -4.75 2.15 -4.15
CA THR A 69 -4.99 1.17 -3.09
C THR A 69 -5.17 1.83 -1.73
N ARG A 70 -5.80 1.14 -0.78
CA ARG A 70 -6.03 1.65 0.58
C ARG A 70 -4.81 1.50 1.47
N PHE A 71 -4.76 2.29 2.54
CA PHE A 71 -3.74 2.17 3.60
C PHE A 71 -3.67 0.76 4.21
N ASP A 72 -4.78 0.00 4.17
CA ASP A 72 -4.85 -1.39 4.59
C ASP A 72 -3.84 -2.29 3.86
N HIS A 73 -3.58 -2.02 2.58
CA HIS A 73 -2.80 -2.87 1.68
C HIS A 73 -1.39 -2.36 1.40
N ILE A 74 -0.91 -1.38 2.18
CA ILE A 74 0.44 -0.85 2.03
C ILE A 74 1.15 -0.84 3.38
N LYS A 75 2.47 -0.82 3.33
CA LYS A 75 3.33 -0.52 4.46
C LYS A 75 4.38 0.50 4.01
N PRO A 76 4.87 1.34 4.91
CA PRO A 76 6.02 2.19 4.62
C PRO A 76 7.23 1.34 4.19
N PHE A 77 8.05 1.87 3.29
CA PHE A 77 9.26 1.20 2.84
C PHE A 77 10.44 2.18 2.86
N GLY A 78 11.56 1.77 3.45
CA GLY A 78 12.78 2.62 3.50
C GLY A 78 12.69 3.78 4.48
N VAL A 79 11.97 3.60 5.60
CA VAL A 79 12.06 4.52 6.73
C VAL A 79 13.39 4.24 7.44
N ASN A 80 14.23 5.26 7.58
CA ASN A 80 15.28 5.30 8.61
C ASN A 80 14.63 5.48 9.98
#